data_AF-A0A3C1HUP3-F1
#
_entry.id   AF-A0A3C1HUP3-F1
#
_cell.length_a   1.000
_cell.length_b   1.000
_cell.length_c   1.000
_cell.angle_alpha   90.00
_cell.angle_beta   90.00
_cell.angle_gamma   90.00
#
_symmetry.space_group_name_H-M   'P 1'
#
loop_
_entity.id
_entity.type
_entity.pdbx_description
1 polymer ?
#
loop_
_entity_poly.entity_id
_entity_poly.type
_entity_poly.pdbx_seq_one_letter_code
_entity_poly.pdbx_strand_id
1 'polypeptide(L)'
;MQAVAKARQKMIKLDAKKIGLASLALAIFVQLVTAVSLLTYSYRTKVYAEKNGRIINLACKAYDPYSPFKGRYIRLSFEEESISSKNLDKESFQNHTKHGKRYYFRMEEGADSLWTVRGIRKELPSEDSEQASGKSKGIYIKGKTYPYMIYPSATDIISASFPFSEYYMQENYAQYMDTIQWEDFNALKPILSLYVDKKGQCIQKGLTVLNGTDRISIEEYCRIKIKTP
;
A
#
# COMPACT_ATOMS: atom_id res chain seq x y z
N MET A 1 -8.44 56.45 -33.19
CA MET A 1 -7.45 55.38 -32.91
C MET A 1 -7.61 54.73 -31.53
N GLN A 2 -7.88 55.47 -30.43
CA GLN A 2 -8.00 54.89 -29.08
C GLN A 2 -9.15 53.85 -28.90
N ALA A 3 -10.29 54.03 -29.56
CA ALA A 3 -11.43 53.09 -29.46
C ALA A 3 -11.11 51.69 -30.01
N VAL A 4 -10.37 51.61 -31.12
CA VAL A 4 -9.97 50.34 -31.76
C VAL A 4 -8.98 49.58 -30.88
N ALA A 5 -8.04 50.29 -30.25
CA ALA A 5 -7.10 49.69 -29.30
C ALA A 5 -7.82 49.12 -28.05
N LYS A 6 -8.81 49.85 -27.53
CA LYS A 6 -9.62 49.42 -26.38
C LYS A 6 -10.49 48.21 -26.69
N ALA A 7 -11.04 48.12 -27.92
CA ALA A 7 -11.81 46.97 -28.39
C ALA A 7 -10.93 45.72 -28.57
N ARG A 8 -9.72 45.85 -29.17
CA ARG A 8 -8.76 44.75 -29.29
C ARG A 8 -8.29 44.24 -27.92
N GLN A 9 -7.98 45.13 -26.97
CA GLN A 9 -7.63 44.72 -25.61
C GLN A 9 -8.79 44.01 -24.88
N LYS A 10 -10.04 44.43 -25.09
CA LYS A 10 -11.22 43.73 -24.54
C LYS A 10 -11.39 42.33 -25.13
N MET A 11 -11.19 42.15 -26.44
CA MET A 11 -11.27 40.82 -27.08
C MET A 11 -10.18 39.87 -26.57
N ILE A 12 -8.92 40.32 -26.52
CA ILE A 12 -7.81 39.51 -25.99
C ILE A 12 -8.08 39.07 -24.53
N LYS A 13 -8.59 39.98 -23.70
CA LYS A 13 -8.96 39.66 -22.31
C LYS A 13 -10.15 38.68 -22.23
N LEU A 14 -11.09 38.74 -23.17
CA LEU A 14 -12.22 37.82 -23.22
C LEU A 14 -11.76 36.40 -23.63
N ASP A 15 -10.88 36.30 -24.62
CA ASP A 15 -10.35 35.02 -25.09
C ASP A 15 -9.43 34.37 -24.04
N ALA A 16 -8.60 35.15 -23.34
CA ALA A 16 -7.82 34.66 -22.21
C ALA A 16 -8.70 34.12 -21.07
N LYS A 17 -9.83 34.78 -20.76
CA LYS A 17 -10.81 34.29 -19.77
C LYS A 17 -11.47 32.99 -20.20
N LYS A 18 -11.83 32.84 -21.48
CA LYS A 18 -12.41 31.60 -22.02
C LYS A 18 -11.42 30.45 -21.96
N ILE A 19 -10.15 30.69 -22.32
CA ILE A 19 -9.08 29.69 -22.23
C ILE A 19 -8.84 29.30 -20.77
N GLY A 20 -8.77 30.28 -19.86
CA GLY A 20 -8.64 30.03 -18.43
C GLY A 20 -9.78 29.18 -17.88
N LEU A 21 -11.03 29.51 -18.21
CA LEU A 21 -12.19 28.73 -17.80
C LEU A 21 -12.17 27.31 -18.37
N ALA A 22 -11.78 27.14 -19.64
CA ALA A 22 -11.65 25.83 -20.26
C ALA A 22 -10.58 24.96 -19.58
N SER A 23 -9.43 25.55 -19.23
CA SER A 23 -8.37 24.85 -18.49
C SER A 23 -8.80 24.43 -17.08
N LEU A 24 -9.55 25.28 -16.37
CA LEU A 24 -10.10 24.97 -15.05
C LEU A 24 -11.12 23.83 -15.13
N ALA A 25 -12.04 23.91 -16.10
CA ALA A 25 -13.02 22.86 -16.34
C ALA A 25 -12.36 21.51 -16.66
N LEU A 26 -11.31 21.52 -17.48
CA LEU A 26 -10.52 20.32 -17.79
C LEU A 26 -9.83 19.78 -16.52
N ALA A 27 -9.22 20.63 -15.70
CA ALA A 27 -8.58 20.20 -14.46
C ALA A 27 -9.57 19.55 -13.49
N ILE A 28 -10.75 20.15 -13.29
CA ILE A 28 -11.84 19.60 -12.47
C ILE A 28 -12.30 18.25 -13.03
N PHE A 29 -12.49 18.16 -14.35
CA PHE A 29 -12.91 16.93 -15.00
C PHE A 29 -11.89 15.81 -14.79
N VAL A 30 -10.59 16.09 -14.98
CA VAL A 30 -9.51 15.12 -14.75
C VAL A 30 -9.52 14.66 -13.29
N GLN A 31 -9.62 15.58 -12.32
CA GLN A 31 -9.68 15.23 -10.90
C GLN A 31 -10.88 14.35 -10.55
N LEU A 32 -12.07 14.67 -11.08
CA LEU A 32 -13.28 13.86 -10.88
C LEU A 32 -13.13 12.46 -11.47
N VAL A 33 -12.60 12.35 -12.70
CA VAL A 33 -12.37 11.05 -13.35
C VAL A 33 -11.37 10.21 -12.54
N THR A 34 -10.28 10.80 -12.06
CA THR A 34 -9.30 10.10 -11.20
C THR A 34 -9.93 9.65 -9.88
N ALA A 35 -10.69 10.51 -9.21
CA ALA A 35 -11.35 10.17 -7.95
C ALA A 35 -12.36 9.02 -8.14
N VAL A 36 -13.23 9.10 -9.17
CA VAL A 36 -14.19 8.04 -9.49
C VAL A 36 -13.48 6.73 -9.84
N SER A 37 -12.38 6.80 -10.59
CA SER A 37 -11.58 5.63 -10.95
C SER A 37 -11.00 4.94 -9.71
N LEU A 38 -10.40 5.70 -8.79
CA LEU A 38 -9.84 5.20 -7.53
C LEU A 38 -10.92 4.59 -6.63
N LEU A 39 -12.07 5.24 -6.47
CA LEU A 39 -13.18 4.72 -5.67
C LEU A 39 -13.75 3.42 -6.26
N THR A 40 -13.98 3.41 -7.58
CA THR A 40 -14.49 2.22 -8.28
C THR A 40 -13.50 1.06 -8.18
N TYR A 41 -12.22 1.33 -8.40
CA TYR A 41 -11.16 0.35 -8.25
C TYR A 41 -11.12 -0.20 -6.82
N SER A 42 -11.16 0.67 -5.82
CA SER A 42 -11.11 0.28 -4.41
C SER A 42 -12.31 -0.57 -4.00
N TYR A 43 -13.51 -0.17 -4.42
CA TYR A 43 -14.73 -0.92 -4.19
C TYR A 43 -14.70 -2.31 -4.86
N ARG A 44 -14.27 -2.38 -6.12
CA ARG A 44 -14.18 -3.67 -6.84
C ARG A 44 -13.17 -4.62 -6.20
N THR A 45 -12.02 -4.10 -5.77
CA THR A 45 -11.01 -4.89 -5.07
C THR A 45 -11.52 -5.38 -3.72
N LYS A 46 -12.19 -4.52 -2.94
CA LYS A 46 -12.85 -4.90 -1.68
C LYS A 46 -13.86 -6.03 -1.89
N VAL A 47 -14.85 -5.82 -2.77
CA VAL A 47 -15.93 -6.81 -3.02
C VAL A 47 -15.35 -8.13 -3.52
N TYR A 48 -14.36 -8.08 -4.42
CA TYR A 48 -13.69 -9.28 -4.89
C TYR A 48 -12.96 -10.00 -3.76
N ALA A 49 -12.19 -9.28 -2.95
CA ALA A 49 -11.45 -9.87 -1.85
C ALA A 49 -12.37 -10.49 -0.80
N GLU A 50 -13.45 -9.81 -0.43
CA GLU A 50 -14.45 -10.33 0.52
C GLU A 50 -15.16 -11.57 -0.01
N LYS A 51 -15.59 -11.55 -1.28
CA LYS A 51 -16.28 -12.69 -1.91
C LYS A 51 -15.40 -13.94 -2.04
N ASN A 52 -14.08 -13.77 -2.19
CA ASN A 52 -13.15 -14.86 -2.45
C ASN A 52 -12.23 -15.18 -1.26
N GLY A 53 -12.48 -14.59 -0.08
CA GLY A 53 -11.63 -14.81 1.11
C GLY A 53 -10.17 -14.35 0.93
N ARG A 54 -9.93 -13.30 0.12
CA ARG A 54 -8.59 -12.80 -0.19
C ARG A 54 -8.20 -11.59 0.65
N ILE A 55 -8.28 -11.76 1.96
CA ILE A 55 -7.85 -10.77 2.95
C ILE A 55 -6.62 -11.33 3.65
N ILE A 56 -5.51 -10.59 3.60
CA ILE A 56 -4.27 -10.99 4.25
C ILE A 56 -3.95 -10.05 5.41
N ASN A 57 -3.30 -10.59 6.43
CA ASN A 57 -2.86 -9.85 7.61
C ASN A 57 -1.34 -9.93 7.72
N LEU A 58 -0.69 -8.78 7.79
CA LEU A 58 0.76 -8.69 7.92
C LEU A 58 1.10 -8.03 9.26
N ALA A 59 1.98 -8.67 10.03
CA ALA A 59 2.60 -8.01 11.15
C ALA A 59 3.46 -6.85 10.64
N CYS A 60 3.39 -5.73 11.32
CA CYS A 60 4.15 -4.55 10.94
C CYS A 60 4.76 -3.89 12.17
N LYS A 61 5.67 -2.97 11.91
CA LYS A 61 6.29 -2.09 12.90
C LYS A 61 6.26 -0.67 12.35
N ALA A 62 6.13 0.32 13.23
CA ALA A 62 6.39 1.70 12.84
C ALA A 62 7.87 1.86 12.52
N TYR A 63 8.11 2.64 11.48
CA TYR A 63 9.40 3.19 11.11
C TYR A 63 9.21 4.70 10.98
N ASP A 64 10.15 5.53 11.45
CA ASP A 64 10.01 6.99 11.39
C ASP A 64 10.69 7.59 10.13
N PRO A 65 9.89 7.90 9.09
CA PRO A 65 10.26 9.00 8.20
C PRO A 65 9.08 9.90 7.82
N TYR A 66 9.17 11.16 8.26
CA TYR A 66 8.37 12.31 7.80
C TYR A 66 8.60 12.65 6.31
N SER A 67 7.55 13.06 5.59
CA SER A 67 7.66 13.64 4.24
C SER A 67 6.78 14.89 4.10
N PRO A 68 7.36 16.08 3.83
CA PRO A 68 6.61 17.35 3.81
C PRO A 68 5.58 17.45 2.67
N PHE A 69 5.67 16.62 1.64
CA PHE A 69 4.80 16.69 0.45
C PHE A 69 3.66 15.67 0.44
N LYS A 70 3.63 14.73 1.38
CA LYS A 70 2.67 13.61 1.40
C LYS A 70 1.59 13.73 2.47
N GLY A 71 1.65 14.74 3.34
CA GLY A 71 0.84 14.80 4.55
C GLY A 71 1.34 13.82 5.62
N ARG A 72 0.64 13.74 6.76
CA ARG A 72 1.00 12.82 7.86
C ARG A 72 0.50 11.41 7.57
N TYR A 73 1.36 10.42 7.74
CA TYR A 73 1.05 9.00 7.62
C TYR A 73 1.95 8.21 8.58
N ILE A 74 1.48 7.04 9.02
CA ILE A 74 2.32 6.09 9.75
C ILE A 74 3.09 5.29 8.72
N ARG A 75 4.42 5.34 8.74
CA ARG A 75 5.24 4.48 7.90
C ARG A 75 5.44 3.13 8.57
N LEU A 76 5.15 2.09 7.82
CA LEU A 76 5.16 0.70 8.24
C LEU A 76 6.32 -0.04 7.57
N SER A 77 7.01 -0.87 8.35
CA SER A 77 7.93 -1.91 7.86
C SER A 77 7.33 -3.28 8.17
N PHE A 78 7.56 -4.25 7.29
CA PHE A 78 7.02 -5.60 7.42
C PHE A 78 8.14 -6.62 7.57
N GLU A 79 7.90 -7.70 8.31
CA GLU A 79 8.88 -8.78 8.44
C GLU A 79 9.11 -9.47 7.09
N GLU A 80 8.08 -9.48 6.24
CA GLU A 80 8.07 -9.97 4.88
C GLU A 80 8.92 -9.14 3.90
N GLU A 81 9.48 -8.00 4.34
CA GLU A 81 10.45 -7.22 3.55
C GLU A 81 11.86 -7.83 3.58
N SER A 82 12.14 -8.76 4.50
CA SER A 82 13.42 -9.48 4.60
C SER A 82 13.19 -10.99 4.54
N ILE A 83 13.22 -11.53 3.32
CA ILE A 83 12.83 -12.92 3.06
C ILE A 83 14.08 -13.80 3.00
N SER A 84 14.15 -14.80 3.88
CA SER A 84 15.17 -15.86 3.80
C SER A 84 14.87 -16.79 2.62
N SER A 85 15.87 -17.02 1.76
CA SER A 85 15.83 -17.95 0.62
C SER A 85 15.45 -19.37 1.05
N LYS A 86 15.80 -19.75 2.30
CA LYS A 86 15.49 -21.06 2.89
C LYS A 86 14.01 -21.26 3.16
N ASN A 87 13.26 -20.17 3.34
CA ASN A 87 11.82 -20.21 3.62
C ASN A 87 10.97 -20.24 2.34
N LEU A 88 11.62 -20.13 1.17
CA LEU A 88 10.98 -20.13 -0.12
C LEU A 88 10.87 -21.54 -0.71
N ASP A 89 9.81 -21.76 -1.47
CA ASP A 89 9.66 -23.02 -2.19
C ASP A 89 10.68 -23.18 -3.33
N LYS A 90 10.90 -24.43 -3.76
CA LYS A 90 11.93 -24.78 -4.76
C LYS A 90 11.76 -24.08 -6.11
N GLU A 91 10.52 -23.75 -6.47
CA GLU A 91 10.14 -23.04 -7.70
C GLU A 91 10.29 -21.52 -7.59
N SER A 92 10.61 -21.00 -6.40
CA SER A 92 10.87 -19.58 -6.23
C SER A 92 12.03 -19.14 -7.09
N PHE A 93 11.97 -17.90 -7.53
CA PHE A 93 12.98 -17.35 -8.40
C PHE A 93 14.35 -17.32 -7.69
N GLN A 94 15.21 -18.30 -7.99
CA GLN A 94 16.54 -18.45 -7.35
C GLN A 94 17.63 -17.60 -8.00
N ASN A 95 17.42 -17.18 -9.26
CA ASN A 95 18.39 -16.34 -9.97
C ASN A 95 18.26 -14.88 -9.55
N HIS A 96 19.40 -14.17 -9.48
CA HIS A 96 19.49 -12.80 -8.96
C HIS A 96 18.34 -11.91 -9.42
N THR A 97 17.53 -11.47 -8.45
CA THR A 97 16.48 -10.50 -8.65
C THR A 97 17.10 -9.23 -9.22
N LYS A 98 16.67 -8.84 -10.43
CA LYS A 98 17.12 -7.57 -11.00
C LYS A 98 16.50 -6.46 -10.16
N HIS A 99 17.34 -5.55 -9.66
CA HIS A 99 16.96 -4.44 -8.81
C HIS A 99 15.71 -3.71 -9.34
N GLY A 100 14.71 -3.54 -8.48
CA GLY A 100 13.51 -2.74 -8.75
C GLY A 100 12.50 -3.39 -9.69
N LYS A 101 12.69 -4.65 -10.10
CA LYS A 101 11.68 -5.38 -10.88
C LYS A 101 10.50 -5.79 -10.00
N ARG A 102 9.32 -5.82 -10.62
CA ARG A 102 8.08 -6.30 -10.00
C ARG A 102 8.03 -7.82 -10.04
N TYR A 103 7.65 -8.41 -8.92
CA TYR A 103 7.45 -9.85 -8.74
C TYR A 103 6.12 -10.10 -8.02
N TYR A 104 5.67 -11.34 -8.10
CA TYR A 104 4.53 -11.87 -7.36
C TYR A 104 5.05 -12.69 -6.18
N PHE A 105 4.62 -12.33 -4.98
CA PHE A 105 4.97 -12.99 -3.73
C PHE A 105 3.80 -13.88 -3.33
N ARG A 106 4.01 -15.20 -3.27
CA ARG A 106 3.01 -16.14 -2.75
C ARG A 106 3.00 -16.01 -1.23
N MET A 107 1.83 -15.68 -0.73
CA MET A 107 1.53 -15.54 0.68
C MET A 107 0.79 -16.79 1.17
N GLU A 108 1.14 -17.25 2.35
CA GLU A 108 0.44 -18.33 3.05
C GLU A 108 0.14 -17.92 4.48
N GLU A 109 -1.06 -18.26 4.94
CA GLU A 109 -1.51 -18.02 6.30
C GLU A 109 -0.81 -18.98 7.27
N GLY A 110 -0.21 -18.42 8.31
CA GLY A 110 0.35 -19.14 9.44
C GLY A 110 -0.71 -19.50 10.49
N ALA A 111 -0.30 -20.21 11.54
CA ALA A 111 -1.20 -20.66 12.61
C ALA A 111 -1.80 -19.50 13.45
N ASP A 112 -1.19 -18.32 13.40
CA ASP A 112 -1.57 -17.10 14.09
C ASP A 112 -2.41 -16.13 13.22
N SER A 113 -2.89 -16.62 12.07
CA SER A 113 -3.59 -15.82 11.05
C SER A 113 -2.75 -14.69 10.44
N LEU A 114 -1.43 -14.70 10.63
CA LEU A 114 -0.49 -13.84 9.93
C LEU A 114 0.00 -14.50 8.65
N TRP A 115 0.15 -13.70 7.60
CA TRP A 115 0.53 -14.18 6.29
C TRP A 115 2.02 -13.97 6.04
N THR A 116 2.70 -15.03 5.63
CA THR A 116 4.15 -15.01 5.37
C THR A 116 4.46 -15.31 3.90
N VAL A 117 5.57 -14.80 3.40
CA VAL A 117 6.03 -15.08 2.04
C VAL A 117 6.61 -16.50 1.96
N ARG A 118 6.09 -17.32 1.05
CA ARG A 118 6.54 -18.69 0.78
C ARG A 118 7.00 -18.92 -0.66
N GLY A 119 6.73 -17.97 -1.53
CA GLY A 119 7.10 -18.09 -2.93
C GLY A 119 7.37 -16.74 -3.59
N ILE A 120 8.29 -16.71 -4.56
CA ILE A 120 8.49 -15.55 -5.43
C ILE A 120 8.43 -15.99 -6.89
N ARG A 121 7.59 -15.34 -7.69
CA ARG A 121 7.39 -15.63 -9.12
C ARG A 121 7.51 -14.36 -9.95
N LYS A 122 8.02 -14.47 -11.18
CA LYS A 122 8.07 -13.35 -12.14
C LYS A 122 6.69 -13.01 -12.68
N GLU A 123 5.87 -14.02 -12.90
CA GLU A 123 4.55 -13.93 -13.48
C GLU A 123 3.53 -14.55 -12.52
N LEU A 124 2.29 -14.09 -12.61
CA LEU A 124 1.20 -14.67 -11.84
C LEU A 124 0.88 -16.05 -12.41
N PRO A 125 0.91 -17.12 -11.62
CA PRO A 125 0.53 -18.45 -12.11
C PRO A 125 -0.92 -18.44 -12.62
N SER A 126 -1.20 -19.21 -13.67
CA SER A 126 -2.58 -19.48 -14.08
C SER A 126 -3.24 -20.42 -13.06
N GLU A 127 -4.56 -20.37 -12.93
CA GLU A 127 -5.29 -21.26 -12.00
C GLU A 127 -5.02 -22.75 -12.30
N ASP A 128 -4.91 -23.11 -13.58
CA ASP A 128 -4.61 -24.48 -14.02
C ASP A 128 -3.20 -24.93 -13.60
N SER A 129 -2.23 -23.99 -13.61
CA SER A 129 -0.84 -24.29 -13.23
C SER A 129 -0.66 -24.54 -11.73
N GLU A 130 -1.49 -23.91 -10.88
CA GLU A 130 -1.45 -24.18 -9.44
C GLU A 130 -2.08 -25.52 -9.09
N GLN A 131 -3.22 -25.86 -9.69
CA GLN A 131 -3.89 -27.14 -9.45
C GLN A 131 -3.02 -28.33 -9.85
N ALA A 132 -2.32 -28.23 -10.98
CA ALA A 132 -1.39 -29.27 -11.43
C ALA A 132 -0.20 -29.47 -10.47
N SER A 133 0.17 -28.45 -9.69
CA SER A 133 1.28 -28.52 -8.72
C SER A 133 0.89 -29.13 -7.37
N GLY A 134 -0.40 -29.45 -7.15
CA GLY A 134 -0.90 -30.04 -5.91
C GLY A 134 -0.79 -29.13 -4.67
N LYS A 135 -0.49 -27.83 -4.86
CA LYS A 135 -0.36 -26.86 -3.77
C LYS A 135 -1.70 -26.21 -3.46
N SER A 136 -1.90 -25.83 -2.20
CA SER A 136 -3.03 -24.98 -1.81
C SER A 136 -2.98 -23.66 -2.59
N LYS A 137 -4.17 -23.15 -2.97
CA LYS A 137 -4.36 -21.90 -3.71
C LYS A 137 -3.80 -20.72 -2.90
N GLY A 138 -2.53 -20.39 -3.10
CA GLY A 138 -1.86 -19.30 -2.40
C GLY A 138 -2.38 -17.94 -2.86
N ILE A 139 -2.31 -16.92 -1.99
CA ILE A 139 -2.61 -15.55 -2.40
C ILE A 139 -1.33 -14.89 -2.88
N TYR A 140 -1.32 -14.39 -4.12
CA TYR A 140 -0.19 -13.65 -4.64
C TYR A 140 -0.37 -12.15 -4.46
N ILE A 141 0.66 -11.47 -3.99
CA ILE A 141 0.72 -10.00 -3.93
C ILE A 141 1.87 -9.46 -4.78
N LYS A 142 1.70 -8.27 -5.34
CA LYS A 142 2.73 -7.57 -6.10
C LYS A 142 3.65 -6.79 -5.18
N GLY A 143 4.96 -7.00 -5.36
CA GLY A 143 6.00 -6.21 -4.71
C GLY A 143 7.17 -5.98 -5.65
N LYS A 144 8.17 -5.24 -5.19
CA LYS A 144 9.47 -5.11 -5.84
C LYS A 144 10.52 -5.85 -5.03
N THR A 145 11.54 -6.36 -5.70
CA THR A 145 12.71 -6.93 -5.02
C THR A 145 13.93 -6.04 -5.19
N TYR A 146 14.76 -6.03 -4.16
CA TYR A 146 16.04 -5.33 -4.11
C TYR A 146 17.11 -6.34 -3.68
N PRO A 147 18.23 -6.47 -4.42
CA PRO A 147 19.34 -7.28 -3.96
C PRO A 147 19.89 -6.69 -2.66
N TYR A 148 20.06 -7.52 -1.63
CA TYR A 148 20.68 -7.12 -0.37
C TYR A 148 22.20 -6.98 -0.62
N MET A 149 22.69 -5.76 -0.82
CA MET A 149 24.08 -5.50 -1.25
C MET A 149 25.11 -5.40 -0.12
N ILE A 150 24.77 -5.72 1.15
CA ILE A 150 25.62 -5.27 2.27
C ILE A 150 26.73 -6.27 2.66
N TYR A 151 26.64 -7.58 2.38
CA TYR A 151 27.76 -8.50 2.65
C TYR A 151 27.83 -9.70 1.69
N PRO A 152 29.03 -10.11 1.21
CA PRO A 152 29.19 -11.26 0.31
C PRO A 152 28.79 -12.62 0.92
N SER A 153 28.51 -12.71 2.22
CA SER A 153 27.98 -13.90 2.90
C SER A 153 26.46 -13.89 3.10
N ALA A 154 25.76 -12.80 2.77
CA ALA A 154 24.31 -12.63 2.98
C ALA A 154 23.47 -12.98 1.74
N THR A 155 23.95 -13.90 0.89
CA THR A 155 23.29 -14.32 -0.35
C THR A 155 21.90 -14.96 -0.16
N ASP A 156 21.54 -15.25 1.09
CA ASP A 156 20.28 -15.91 1.46
C ASP A 156 19.14 -14.94 1.79
N ILE A 157 19.34 -13.62 1.74
CA ILE A 157 18.28 -12.66 2.07
C ILE A 157 17.84 -11.87 0.83
N ILE A 158 16.55 -11.96 0.52
CA ILE A 158 15.89 -11.18 -0.53
C ILE A 158 15.14 -10.03 0.13
N SER A 159 15.52 -8.79 -0.19
CA SER A 159 14.74 -7.63 0.25
C SER A 159 13.54 -7.41 -0.67
N ALA A 160 12.37 -7.25 -0.08
CA ALA A 160 11.15 -6.89 -0.76
C ALA A 160 10.70 -5.49 -0.35
N SER A 161 9.99 -4.81 -1.24
CA SER A 161 9.28 -3.57 -0.94
C SER A 161 7.87 -3.67 -1.48
N PHE A 162 6.92 -3.32 -0.62
CA PHE A 162 5.51 -3.35 -0.94
C PHE A 162 4.92 -1.95 -1.08
N PRO A 163 3.93 -1.75 -1.98
CA PRO A 163 3.37 -0.43 -2.26
C PRO A 163 2.33 0.05 -1.21
N PHE A 164 2.40 -0.47 0.02
CA PHE A 164 1.41 -0.23 1.07
C PHE A 164 2.07 0.02 2.46
N SER A 165 3.32 0.48 2.46
CA SER A 165 4.07 0.85 3.67
C SER A 165 3.70 2.21 4.26
N GLU A 166 2.77 2.95 3.65
CA GLU A 166 2.31 4.26 4.15
C GLU A 166 0.83 4.12 4.55
N TYR A 167 0.50 4.27 5.83
CA TYR A 167 -0.87 4.20 6.34
C TYR A 167 -1.40 5.60 6.63
N TYR A 168 -2.39 6.03 5.85
CA TYR A 168 -2.99 7.36 5.94
C TYR A 168 -4.20 7.34 6.88
N MET A 169 -4.31 8.36 7.74
CA MET A 169 -5.40 8.50 8.72
C MET A 169 -5.86 9.96 8.85
N GLN A 170 -6.89 10.22 9.66
CA GLN A 170 -7.37 11.59 9.92
C GLN A 170 -6.29 12.42 10.62
N GLU A 171 -6.16 13.70 10.24
CA GLU A 171 -5.07 14.60 10.70
C GLU A 171 -4.97 14.69 12.23
N ASN A 172 -6.10 14.75 12.94
CA ASN A 172 -6.11 14.78 14.41
C ASN A 172 -5.54 13.50 15.04
N TYR A 173 -5.78 12.34 14.43
CA TYR A 173 -5.19 11.08 14.89
C TYR A 173 -3.71 11.00 14.49
N ALA A 174 -3.36 11.44 13.29
CA ALA A 174 -1.98 11.47 12.84
C ALA A 174 -1.10 12.36 13.74
N GLN A 175 -1.62 13.50 14.18
CA GLN A 175 -0.96 14.37 15.17
C GLN A 175 -0.69 13.67 16.50
N TYR A 176 -1.66 12.89 17.00
CA TYR A 176 -1.46 12.10 18.21
C TYR A 176 -0.42 11.00 17.97
N MET A 177 -0.46 10.32 16.83
CA MET A 177 0.50 9.27 16.48
C MET A 177 1.94 9.78 16.43
N ASP A 178 2.17 11.01 15.98
CA ASP A 178 3.49 11.64 15.97
C ASP A 178 4.05 11.90 17.39
N THR A 179 3.21 11.85 18.43
CA THR A 179 3.66 11.98 19.82
C THR A 179 4.13 10.65 20.43
N ILE A 180 3.76 9.52 19.82
CA ILE A 180 4.08 8.18 20.32
C ILE A 180 5.46 7.78 19.82
N GLN A 181 6.33 7.32 20.71
CA GLN A 181 7.62 6.75 20.32
C GLN A 181 7.42 5.44 19.55
N TRP A 182 8.33 5.13 18.62
CA TRP A 182 8.16 3.97 17.73
C TRP A 182 8.18 2.64 18.52
N GLU A 183 8.89 2.57 19.64
CA GLU A 183 8.90 1.43 20.55
C GLU A 183 7.53 1.20 21.19
N ASP A 184 6.90 2.26 21.69
CA ASP A 184 5.57 2.21 22.30
C ASP A 184 4.52 1.78 21.26
N PHE A 185 4.61 2.29 20.04
CA PHE A 185 3.75 1.84 18.95
C PHE A 185 3.95 0.36 18.63
N ASN A 186 5.20 -0.10 18.56
CA ASN A 186 5.50 -1.50 18.27
C ASN A 186 5.07 -2.45 19.39
N ALA A 187 5.04 -1.98 20.64
CA ALA A 187 4.49 -2.73 21.77
C ALA A 187 2.98 -3.02 21.60
N LEU A 188 2.27 -2.21 20.80
CA LEU A 188 0.87 -2.46 20.43
C LEU A 188 0.67 -3.60 19.41
N LYS A 189 1.76 -4.24 18.94
CA LYS A 189 1.75 -5.36 17.96
C LYS A 189 0.84 -5.08 16.75
N PRO A 190 1.17 -4.06 15.95
CA PRO A 190 0.29 -3.60 14.89
C PRO A 190 0.21 -4.61 13.75
N ILE A 191 -1.00 -4.81 13.23
CA ILE A 191 -1.30 -5.67 12.08
C ILE A 191 -1.98 -4.85 11.00
N LEU A 192 -1.41 -4.86 9.81
CA LEU A 192 -2.03 -4.30 8.61
C LEU A 192 -2.83 -5.39 7.89
N SER A 193 -4.13 -5.16 7.73
CA SER A 193 -4.98 -6.00 6.89
C SER A 193 -5.07 -5.42 5.48
N LEU A 194 -5.03 -6.28 4.46
CA LEU A 194 -5.06 -5.90 3.05
C LEU A 194 -6.15 -6.67 2.29
N TYR A 195 -6.86 -5.98 1.41
CA TYR A 195 -7.67 -6.59 0.35
C TYR A 195 -6.78 -6.91 -0.84
N VAL A 196 -6.82 -8.15 -1.34
CA VAL A 196 -6.00 -8.58 -2.49
C VAL A 196 -6.87 -8.97 -3.68
N ASP A 197 -6.66 -8.29 -4.82
CA ASP A 197 -7.38 -8.57 -6.04
C ASP A 197 -6.86 -9.83 -6.79
N LYS A 198 -7.51 -10.17 -7.90
CA LYS A 198 -7.10 -11.30 -8.76
C LYS A 198 -5.76 -11.12 -9.45
N LYS A 199 -5.24 -9.89 -9.51
CA LYS A 199 -3.97 -9.52 -10.15
C LYS A 199 -2.87 -9.27 -9.10
N GLY A 200 -3.10 -9.61 -7.84
CA GLY A 200 -2.19 -9.38 -6.72
C GLY A 200 -1.96 -7.91 -6.36
N GLN A 201 -2.86 -7.02 -6.78
CA GLN A 201 -2.87 -5.64 -6.30
C GLN A 201 -3.53 -5.59 -4.93
N CYS A 202 -2.99 -4.72 -4.07
CA CYS A 202 -3.38 -4.65 -2.67
C CYS A 202 -3.98 -3.27 -2.35
N ILE A 203 -4.98 -3.27 -1.49
CA ILE A 203 -5.55 -2.06 -0.89
C ILE A 203 -5.62 -2.26 0.61
N GLN A 204 -5.22 -1.26 1.38
CA GLN A 204 -5.29 -1.31 2.83
C GLN A 204 -6.75 -1.39 3.27
N LYS A 205 -7.08 -2.44 4.05
CA LYS A 205 -8.38 -2.61 4.70
C LYS A 205 -8.43 -1.81 6.01
N GLY A 206 -7.34 -1.84 6.76
CA GLY A 206 -7.21 -1.15 8.04
C GLY A 206 -5.97 -1.59 8.80
N LEU A 207 -5.59 -0.81 9.79
CA LEU A 207 -4.52 -1.09 10.73
C LEU A 207 -5.12 -1.34 12.11
N THR A 208 -4.76 -2.47 12.72
CA THR A 208 -5.23 -2.85 14.05
C THR A 208 -4.09 -2.96 15.03
N VAL A 209 -4.38 -2.68 16.29
CA VAL A 209 -3.44 -2.71 17.41
C VAL A 209 -4.06 -3.45 18.60
N LEU A 210 -3.22 -4.01 19.46
CA LEU A 210 -3.66 -4.56 20.73
C LEU A 210 -3.97 -3.45 21.72
N ASN A 211 -5.09 -3.58 22.41
CA ASN A 211 -5.49 -2.78 23.54
C ASN A 211 -5.93 -3.73 24.67
N GLY A 212 -5.01 -4.03 25.59
CA GLY A 212 -5.19 -5.12 26.55
C GLY A 212 -5.20 -6.48 25.84
N THR A 213 -6.31 -7.21 25.92
CA THR A 213 -6.51 -8.51 25.25
C THR A 213 -7.14 -8.39 23.86
N ASP A 214 -7.77 -7.27 23.54
CA ASP A 214 -8.57 -7.11 22.34
C ASP A 214 -7.77 -6.41 21.23
N ARG A 215 -8.11 -6.71 19.97
CA ARG A 215 -7.63 -5.96 18.80
C ARG A 215 -8.66 -4.94 18.38
N ILE A 216 -8.25 -3.67 18.36
CA ILE A 216 -9.08 -2.55 17.90
C ILE A 216 -8.41 -1.86 16.70
N SER A 217 -9.17 -1.07 15.93
CA SER A 217 -8.56 -0.26 14.87
C SER A 217 -7.66 0.83 15.47
N ILE A 218 -6.64 1.25 14.73
CA ILE A 218 -5.74 2.31 15.18
C ILE A 218 -6.49 3.63 15.42
N GLU A 219 -7.54 3.91 14.65
CA GLU A 219 -8.38 5.09 14.82
C GLU A 219 -9.20 5.03 16.12
N GLU A 220 -9.70 3.84 16.50
CA GLU A 220 -10.38 3.66 17.78
C GLU A 220 -9.41 3.81 18.95
N TYR A 221 -8.20 3.26 18.83
CA TYR A 221 -7.13 3.46 19.81
C TYR A 221 -6.83 4.96 20.01
N CYS A 222 -6.64 5.70 18.91
CA CYS A 222 -6.42 7.15 18.96
C CYS A 222 -7.60 7.88 19.60
N ARG A 223 -8.84 7.51 19.25
CA ARG A 223 -10.05 8.10 19.81
C ARG A 223 -10.13 7.94 21.33
N ILE A 224 -9.81 6.76 21.85
CA ILE A 224 -9.79 6.47 23.30
C ILE A 224 -8.73 7.33 23.99
N LYS A 225 -7.52 7.37 23.44
CA LYS A 225 -6.38 8.07 24.05
C LYS A 225 -6.52 9.59 24.02
N ILE A 226 -7.05 10.17 22.94
CA ILE A 226 -7.28 11.61 22.85
C ILE A 226 -8.39 12.08 23.82
N LYS A 227 -9.37 11.21 24.12
CA LYS A 227 -10.48 11.54 25.04
C LYS A 227 -10.15 11.33 26.52
N THR A 228 -9.10 10.58 26.83
CA THR A 228 -8.71 10.28 28.21
C THR A 228 -7.55 11.22 28.57
N PRO A 229 -7.79 12.31 29.33
CA PRO A 229 -6.72 13.22 29.75
C PRO A 229 -5.70 12.55 30.67
#